data_AF-A0A0Q9R7C9-F1
#
_entry.id   AF-A0A0Q9R7C9-F1
#
_cell.length_a   1.000
_cell.length_b   1.000
_cell.length_c   1.000
_cell.angle_alpha   90.00
_cell.angle_beta   90.00
_cell.angle_gamma   90.00
#
_symmetry.space_group_name_H-M   'P 1'
#
loop_
_entity.id
_entity.type
_entity.pdbx_description
1 polymer ?
#
loop_
_entity_poly.entity_id
_entity_poly.type
_entity_poly.pdbx_seq_one_letter_code
_entity_poly.pdbx_strand_id
1 'polypeptide(L)'
;MSETEIRTRPNHLRTALVIVTAALMVEAVVLSVRLAGELRDDPVDVLEVGKTLPLDASPYGTEQTVLLPGSEVTVSVADPTDALDHDLVSYDFDDPRSSRYRDLHAPKGGSLVPVTWRIRAIGGFGRENDPNPIEIRLAAGDQRVTVDSVKLEDPSDTLDALDPQFVVIALRGKLAPDDLRIEVEYDGLTQVVDVASGTIDAGAAQALYEPQRHYDAGCAEVEDDCNVVAARPGQALLPAGAGFTASYLTLYPYDSDLGWADEGSLWAGVLLQMFGGYAEDRAGNSFYITRQSGPLFTLDGRRAVHRQRLNGGRSTTSGRVVFRVDVDAAPRELAFRQVFTLAEGAGTLSVRARLPLRPVDGN
;
A
#
# COMPACT_ATOMS: atom_id res chain seq x y z
N MET A 1 53.76 70.77 72.58
CA MET A 1 53.69 69.29 72.48
C MET A 1 52.41 68.93 71.75
N SER A 2 52.49 68.69 70.45
CA SER A 2 51.52 67.92 69.65
C SER A 2 52.26 67.52 68.38
N GLU A 3 52.83 66.31 68.38
CA GLU A 3 53.37 65.69 67.17
C GLU A 3 52.21 65.05 66.40
N THR A 4 52.02 65.50 65.17
CA THR A 4 51.00 65.01 64.25
C THR A 4 51.59 63.84 63.45
N GLU A 5 51.22 62.62 63.81
CA GLU A 5 51.65 61.39 63.15
C GLU A 5 50.90 61.22 61.81
N ILE A 6 51.56 61.53 60.69
CA ILE A 6 51.03 61.31 59.35
C ILE A 6 51.16 59.82 59.02
N ARG A 7 50.09 59.05 59.29
CA ARG A 7 49.94 57.67 58.82
C ARG A 7 49.83 57.64 57.28
N THR A 8 50.94 57.36 56.62
CA THR A 8 51.00 56.97 55.20
C THR A 8 50.26 55.65 55.03
N ARG A 9 49.09 55.70 54.37
CA ARG A 9 48.34 54.48 54.02
C ARG A 9 49.21 53.58 53.12
N PRO A 10 49.31 52.28 53.40
CA PRO A 10 50.20 51.38 52.66
C PRO A 10 49.75 51.24 51.20
N ASN A 11 50.66 51.54 50.27
CA ASN A 11 50.44 51.49 48.82
C ASN A 11 49.99 50.12 48.30
N HIS A 12 50.25 49.04 49.05
CA HIS A 12 49.88 47.67 48.68
C HIS A 12 48.36 47.44 48.55
N LEU A 13 47.54 48.20 49.30
CA LEU A 13 46.08 48.13 49.19
C LEU A 13 45.56 48.71 47.87
N ARG A 14 46.21 49.75 47.33
CA ARG A 14 45.85 50.31 46.01
C ARG A 14 46.25 49.35 44.90
N THR A 15 47.41 48.73 45.00
CA THR A 15 47.87 47.75 44.00
C THR A 15 46.99 46.50 43.99
N ALA A 16 46.62 45.98 45.17
CA ALA A 16 45.72 44.83 45.28
C ALA A 16 44.32 45.12 44.70
N LEU A 17 43.77 46.31 44.99
CA LEU A 17 42.47 46.73 44.42
C LEU A 17 42.53 46.80 42.89
N VAL A 18 43.58 47.37 42.32
CA VAL A 18 43.75 47.46 40.86
C VAL A 18 43.85 46.08 40.22
N ILE A 19 44.58 45.15 40.83
CA ILE A 19 44.70 43.77 40.32
C ILE A 19 43.35 43.04 40.35
N VAL A 20 42.61 43.14 41.46
CA VAL A 20 41.28 42.50 41.58
C VAL A 20 40.28 43.10 40.58
N THR A 21 40.31 44.42 40.38
CA THR A 21 39.42 45.10 39.42
C THR A 21 39.74 44.70 37.99
N ALA A 22 41.02 44.55 37.66
CA ALA A 22 41.45 44.06 36.34
C ALA A 22 41.04 42.60 36.10
N ALA A 23 41.19 41.73 37.11
CA ALA A 23 40.77 40.33 37.01
C ALA A 23 39.25 40.19 36.79
N LEU A 24 38.44 40.95 37.53
CA LEU A 24 36.99 40.96 37.36
C LEU A 24 36.54 41.51 36.00
N MET A 25 37.24 42.51 35.46
CA MET A 25 36.97 43.02 34.10
C MET A 25 37.29 41.97 33.03
N VAL A 26 38.38 41.20 33.19
CA VAL A 26 38.73 40.11 32.28
C VAL A 26 37.69 39.00 32.35
N GLU A 27 37.26 38.58 33.54
CA GLU A 27 36.18 37.59 33.67
C GLU A 27 34.86 38.09 33.08
N ALA A 28 34.47 39.35 33.33
CA ALA A 28 33.26 39.93 32.77
C ALA A 28 33.31 40.00 31.25
N VAL A 29 34.46 40.34 30.65
CA VAL A 29 34.64 40.35 29.19
C VAL A 29 34.60 38.94 28.62
N VAL A 30 35.27 37.97 29.25
CA VAL A 30 35.24 36.55 28.82
C VAL A 30 33.82 35.98 28.91
N LEU A 31 33.10 36.29 29.99
CA LEU A 31 31.70 35.89 30.18
C LEU A 31 30.80 36.57 29.14
N SER A 32 31.01 37.86 28.86
CA SER A 32 30.23 38.59 27.85
C SER A 32 30.49 38.10 26.43
N VAL A 33 31.73 37.70 26.11
CA VAL A 33 32.07 37.12 24.81
C VAL A 33 31.49 35.71 24.66
N ARG A 34 31.53 34.88 25.72
CA ARG A 34 30.86 33.58 25.71
C ARG A 34 29.34 33.73 25.61
N LEU A 35 28.76 34.63 26.38
CA LEU A 35 27.33 34.91 26.36
C LEU A 35 26.90 35.52 25.02
N ALA A 36 27.70 36.38 24.40
CA ALA A 36 27.45 36.91 23.06
C ALA A 36 27.65 35.87 21.95
N GLY A 37 28.49 34.85 22.18
CA GLY A 37 28.61 33.68 21.31
C GLY A 37 27.40 32.75 21.42
N GLU A 38 26.87 32.54 22.62
CA GLU A 38 25.62 31.79 22.86
C GLU A 38 24.36 32.59 22.49
N LEU A 39 24.38 33.93 22.58
CA LEU A 39 23.27 34.81 22.18
C LEU A 39 23.31 35.20 20.70
N ARG A 40 24.44 34.96 20.01
CA ARG A 40 24.46 34.82 18.56
C ARG A 40 23.94 33.43 18.24
N ASP A 41 22.67 33.20 18.58
CA ASP A 41 21.86 32.20 17.91
C ASP A 41 21.89 32.57 16.42
N ASP A 42 22.85 32.02 15.67
CA ASP A 42 22.68 31.96 14.23
C ASP A 42 21.31 31.31 14.04
N PRO A 43 20.33 32.01 13.43
CA PRO A 43 18.95 31.55 13.50
C PRO A 43 18.88 30.18 12.85
N VAL A 44 18.69 29.15 13.66
CA VAL A 44 18.59 27.76 13.22
C VAL A 44 17.24 27.56 12.55
N ASP A 45 17.24 26.88 11.42
CA ASP A 45 15.99 26.51 10.77
C ASP A 45 15.44 25.30 11.53
N VAL A 46 14.33 25.50 12.24
CA VAL A 46 13.67 24.45 13.02
C VAL A 46 12.45 23.96 12.26
N LEU A 47 12.38 22.66 11.98
CA LEU A 47 11.19 22.08 11.36
C LEU A 47 10.09 21.92 12.43
N GLU A 48 8.91 22.48 12.15
CA GLU A 48 7.78 22.34 13.07
C GLU A 48 7.30 20.88 13.15
N VAL A 49 6.89 20.44 14.33
CA VAL A 49 6.33 19.10 14.55
C VAL A 49 5.20 18.82 13.56
N GLY A 50 5.27 17.68 12.88
CA GLY A 50 4.28 17.23 11.91
C GLY A 50 4.41 17.87 10.53
N LYS A 51 5.44 18.70 10.30
CA LYS A 51 5.80 19.18 8.96
C LYS A 51 6.79 18.23 8.31
N THR A 52 6.70 18.19 6.99
CA THR A 52 7.63 17.49 6.10
C THR A 52 8.44 18.52 5.31
N LEU A 53 9.65 18.16 4.92
CA LEU A 53 10.50 18.95 4.04
C LEU A 53 11.25 18.01 3.08
N PRO A 54 11.35 18.32 1.77
CA PRO A 54 12.05 17.47 0.83
C PRO A 54 13.57 17.44 1.09
N LEU A 55 14.22 16.35 0.69
CA LEU A 55 15.66 16.15 0.79
C LEU A 55 16.27 16.03 -0.62
N ASP A 56 17.50 16.53 -0.79
CA ASP A 56 18.24 16.46 -2.06
C ASP A 56 18.98 15.13 -2.26
N ALA A 57 19.08 14.32 -1.20
CA ALA A 57 19.76 13.04 -1.21
C ALA A 57 18.95 11.97 -0.48
N SER A 58 19.09 10.71 -0.93
CA SER A 58 18.50 9.58 -0.23
C SER A 58 19.14 9.40 1.15
N PRO A 59 18.35 9.40 2.23
CA PRO A 59 18.85 8.99 3.52
C PRO A 59 19.21 7.50 3.53
N TYR A 60 20.15 7.11 4.39
CA TYR A 60 20.52 5.71 4.61
C TYR A 60 19.56 5.07 5.61
N GLY A 61 18.69 4.18 5.12
CA GLY A 61 17.75 3.42 5.94
C GLY A 61 17.57 2.00 5.42
N THR A 62 16.88 1.17 6.18
CA THR A 62 16.51 -0.18 5.74
C THR A 62 15.26 -0.11 4.86
N GLU A 63 15.39 -0.56 3.61
CA GLU A 63 14.25 -0.66 2.69
C GLU A 63 13.30 -1.79 3.09
N GLN A 64 12.01 -1.49 3.07
CA GLN A 64 10.91 -2.42 3.27
C GLN A 64 9.92 -2.28 2.13
N THR A 65 9.33 -3.39 1.70
CA THR A 65 8.35 -3.40 0.61
C THR A 65 6.98 -3.83 1.13
N VAL A 66 6.01 -2.93 1.01
CA VAL A 66 4.61 -3.20 1.32
C VAL A 66 3.87 -3.55 0.03
N LEU A 67 3.24 -4.72 -0.01
CA LEU A 67 2.49 -5.16 -1.19
C LEU A 67 1.06 -4.68 -1.10
N LEU A 68 0.56 -4.11 -2.19
CA LEU A 68 -0.82 -3.65 -2.37
C LEU A 68 -1.45 -4.36 -3.57
N PRO A 69 -2.79 -4.28 -3.73
CA PRO A 69 -3.44 -4.79 -4.94
C PRO A 69 -2.94 -4.06 -6.19
N GLY A 70 -2.09 -4.73 -6.99
CA GLY A 70 -1.56 -4.22 -8.27
C GLY A 70 -0.40 -3.22 -8.15
N SER A 71 0.08 -2.93 -6.94
CA SER A 71 1.24 -2.05 -6.70
C SER A 71 2.08 -2.52 -5.51
N GLU A 72 3.31 -2.04 -5.43
CA GLU A 72 4.21 -2.22 -4.28
C GLU A 72 4.70 -0.83 -3.83
N VAL A 73 4.75 -0.62 -2.51
CA VAL A 73 5.28 0.60 -1.90
C VAL A 73 6.60 0.23 -1.24
N THR A 74 7.72 0.75 -1.77
CA THR A 74 9.01 0.64 -1.08
C THR A 74 9.17 1.85 -0.17
N VAL A 75 9.42 1.62 1.12
CA VAL A 75 9.71 2.65 2.12
C VAL A 75 11.06 2.38 2.76
N SER A 76 11.78 3.43 3.12
CA SER A 76 13.01 3.35 3.89
C SER A 76 13.01 4.46 4.92
N VAL A 77 13.32 4.13 6.16
CA VAL A 77 13.36 5.09 7.27
C VAL A 77 14.75 5.05 7.86
N ALA A 78 15.41 6.21 7.94
CA ALA A 78 16.72 6.33 8.57
C ALA A 78 16.60 6.57 10.08
N ASP A 79 17.73 6.44 10.78
CA ASP A 79 17.80 6.71 12.21
C ASP A 79 17.36 8.15 12.53
N PRO A 80 16.53 8.36 13.57
CA PRO A 80 16.17 9.69 14.02
C PRO A 80 17.41 10.53 14.40
N THR A 81 17.41 11.81 14.05
CA THR A 81 18.51 12.74 14.33
C THR A 81 18.01 14.06 14.93
N ASP A 82 18.87 14.77 15.65
CA ASP A 82 18.58 16.10 16.20
C ASP A 82 18.79 17.22 15.14
N ALA A 83 19.58 16.96 14.09
CA ALA A 83 19.89 17.91 13.03
C ALA A 83 20.25 17.23 11.70
N LEU A 84 20.07 17.94 10.59
CA LEU A 84 20.51 17.59 9.24
C LEU A 84 21.30 18.74 8.63
N ASP A 85 22.41 18.39 7.96
CA ASP A 85 23.22 19.36 7.23
C ASP A 85 22.40 20.01 6.10
N HIS A 86 22.62 21.31 5.89
CA HIS A 86 21.88 22.08 4.88
C HIS A 86 22.00 21.51 3.44
N ASP A 87 23.12 20.86 3.11
CA ASP A 87 23.37 20.24 1.79
C ASP A 87 22.45 19.03 1.52
N LEU A 88 21.76 18.51 2.54
CA LEU A 88 20.82 17.40 2.41
C LEU A 88 19.38 17.87 2.22
N VAL A 89 19.09 19.14 2.49
CA VAL A 89 17.73 19.67 2.57
C VAL A 89 17.40 20.47 1.32
N SER A 90 16.32 20.08 0.65
CA SER A 90 15.85 20.77 -0.54
C SER A 90 14.95 21.93 -0.14
N TYR A 91 15.33 23.14 -0.57
CA TYR A 91 14.53 24.35 -0.40
C TYR A 91 14.08 24.86 -1.76
N ASP A 92 12.84 25.34 -1.84
CA ASP A 92 12.37 26.06 -3.02
C ASP A 92 13.29 27.25 -3.31
N PHE A 93 13.52 27.54 -4.59
CA PHE A 93 14.39 28.63 -5.02
C PHE A 93 13.98 30.00 -4.42
N ASP A 94 12.68 30.20 -4.20
CA ASP A 94 12.12 31.42 -3.62
C ASP A 94 12.12 31.43 -2.08
N ASP A 95 12.52 30.33 -1.42
CA ASP A 95 12.62 30.27 0.02
C ASP A 95 13.87 31.06 0.50
N PRO A 96 13.72 32.08 1.35
CA PRO A 96 14.85 32.87 1.83
C PRO A 96 15.88 32.04 2.63
N ARG A 97 15.52 30.85 3.11
CA ARG A 97 16.41 29.90 3.80
C ARG A 97 17.46 29.31 2.87
N SER A 98 17.13 29.10 1.59
CA SER A 98 18.04 28.51 0.58
C SER A 98 19.39 29.25 0.47
N SER A 99 19.37 30.58 0.61
CA SER A 99 20.57 31.42 0.48
C SER A 99 21.50 31.43 1.71
N ARG A 100 21.09 30.82 2.83
CA ARG A 100 21.75 31.02 4.13
C ARG A 100 22.63 29.85 4.57
N TYR A 101 22.63 28.72 3.85
CA TYR A 101 23.42 27.53 4.16
C TYR A 101 23.31 27.11 5.63
N ARG A 102 22.08 26.86 6.09
CA ARG A 102 21.76 26.60 7.51
C ARG A 102 21.26 25.20 7.72
N ASP A 103 21.82 24.54 8.73
CA ASP A 103 21.39 23.20 9.12
C ASP A 103 19.96 23.22 9.65
N LEU A 104 19.23 22.15 9.33
CA LEU A 104 17.87 21.95 9.79
C LEU A 104 17.89 21.22 11.13
N HIS A 105 17.23 21.78 12.13
CA HIS A 105 17.15 21.21 13.47
C HIS A 105 15.76 20.66 13.79
N ALA A 106 15.74 19.60 14.59
CA ALA A 106 14.52 19.09 15.18
C ALA A 106 13.89 20.13 16.13
N PRO A 107 12.56 20.08 16.34
CA PRO A 107 11.93 20.89 17.38
C PRO A 107 12.52 20.53 18.75
N LYS A 108 12.47 21.47 19.72
CA LYS A 108 13.10 21.28 21.02
C LYS A 108 12.64 19.98 21.71
N GLY A 109 13.57 19.04 21.88
CA GLY A 109 13.30 17.72 22.47
C GLY A 109 12.54 16.76 21.55
N GLY A 110 12.49 17.05 20.26
CA GLY A 110 11.97 16.20 19.20
C GLY A 110 13.08 15.51 18.41
N SER A 111 12.70 14.91 17.28
CA SER A 111 13.62 14.28 16.33
C SER A 111 13.20 14.58 14.89
N LEU A 112 14.18 14.65 14.00
CA LEU A 112 14.00 14.60 12.55
C LEU A 112 14.11 13.15 12.09
N VAL A 113 13.15 12.69 11.30
CA VAL A 113 13.12 11.33 10.76
C VAL A 113 13.13 11.41 9.24
N PRO A 114 14.27 11.11 8.59
CA PRO A 114 14.33 10.99 7.13
C PRO A 114 13.61 9.74 6.64
N VAL A 115 12.77 9.91 5.62
CA VAL A 115 11.96 8.86 4.99
C VAL A 115 12.14 8.93 3.48
N THR A 116 12.45 7.80 2.87
CA THR A 116 12.35 7.59 1.43
C THR A 116 11.13 6.74 1.13
N TRP A 117 10.39 7.05 0.07
CA TRP A 117 9.36 6.15 -0.42
C TRP A 117 9.25 6.18 -1.95
N ARG A 118 8.70 5.13 -2.54
CA ARG A 118 8.31 5.04 -3.94
C ARG A 118 7.19 4.04 -4.13
N ILE A 119 6.41 4.19 -5.19
CA ILE A 119 5.36 3.26 -5.58
C ILE A 119 5.69 2.70 -6.96
N ARG A 120 5.56 1.38 -7.10
CA ARG A 120 5.74 0.70 -8.39
C ARG A 120 4.52 -0.14 -8.70
N ALA A 121 3.98 -0.02 -9.90
CA ALA A 121 2.92 -0.89 -10.38
C ALA A 121 3.48 -2.31 -10.65
N ILE A 122 2.82 -3.34 -10.12
CA ILE A 122 3.18 -4.75 -10.32
C ILE A 122 2.13 -5.46 -11.18
N GLY A 123 2.27 -5.33 -12.49
CA GLY A 123 1.65 -6.21 -13.50
C GLY A 123 0.16 -6.04 -13.80
N GLY A 124 -0.19 -6.35 -15.06
CA GLY A 124 -1.44 -6.96 -15.54
C GLY A 124 -2.73 -6.12 -15.56
N PHE A 125 -3.03 -5.41 -14.49
CA PHE A 125 -4.24 -4.60 -14.32
C PHE A 125 -3.99 -3.53 -13.27
N GLY A 126 -2.88 -2.80 -13.38
CA GLY A 126 -2.84 -1.44 -12.81
C GLY A 126 -4.08 -0.76 -13.36
N ARG A 127 -5.09 -0.59 -12.50
CA ARG A 127 -6.39 -0.12 -12.93
C ARG A 127 -6.14 1.30 -13.36
N GLU A 128 -6.13 1.53 -14.67
CA GLU A 128 -6.51 2.83 -15.19
C GLU A 128 -7.83 3.14 -14.47
N ASN A 129 -7.80 4.08 -13.53
CA ASN A 129 -8.89 4.44 -12.64
C ASN A 129 -9.07 3.57 -11.36
N ASP A 130 -8.02 3.40 -10.54
CA ASP A 130 -8.20 3.01 -9.15
C ASP A 130 -8.55 4.24 -8.27
N PRO A 131 -9.79 4.36 -7.77
CA PRO A 131 -10.22 5.56 -7.05
C PRO A 131 -9.62 5.67 -5.65
N ASN A 132 -8.99 4.60 -5.15
CA ASN A 132 -8.53 4.51 -3.78
C ASN A 132 -7.11 5.07 -3.63
N PRO A 133 -6.91 6.12 -2.80
CA PRO A 133 -5.57 6.63 -2.55
C PRO A 133 -4.74 5.63 -1.74
N ILE A 134 -3.43 5.65 -1.98
CA ILE A 134 -2.43 5.00 -1.13
C ILE A 134 -1.96 6.05 -0.13
N GLU A 135 -2.26 5.88 1.15
CA GLU A 135 -1.79 6.78 2.20
C GLU A 135 -0.58 6.19 2.92
N ILE A 136 0.51 6.94 2.99
CA ILE A 136 1.74 6.55 3.70
C ILE A 136 1.86 7.47 4.90
N ARG A 137 1.95 6.90 6.11
CA ARG A 137 2.07 7.64 7.36
C ARG A 137 3.25 7.14 8.18
N LEU A 138 3.95 8.06 8.86
CA LEU A 138 4.95 7.75 9.87
C LEU A 138 4.29 7.89 11.25
N ALA A 139 4.39 6.84 12.06
CA ALA A 139 3.82 6.78 13.40
C ALA A 139 4.90 6.63 14.46
N ALA A 140 4.75 7.36 15.56
CA ALA A 140 5.58 7.27 16.77
C ALA A 140 4.68 7.32 18.01
N GLY A 141 4.41 6.15 18.61
CA GLY A 141 3.38 6.00 19.63
C GLY A 141 1.99 6.45 19.13
N ASP A 142 1.43 7.48 19.76
CA ASP A 142 0.13 8.06 19.36
C ASP A 142 0.23 9.13 18.26
N GLN A 143 1.44 9.62 17.97
CA GLN A 143 1.65 10.62 16.94
C GLN A 143 1.67 9.96 15.55
N ARG A 144 0.85 10.47 14.63
CA ARG A 144 0.81 10.06 13.22
C ARG A 144 0.99 11.29 12.34
N VAL A 145 1.86 11.19 11.34
CA VAL A 145 2.10 12.23 10.34
C VAL A 145 2.00 11.60 8.96
N THR A 146 1.13 12.14 8.11
CA THR A 146 1.05 11.72 6.70
C THR A 146 2.36 12.11 6.02
N VAL A 147 3.03 11.12 5.45
CA VAL A 147 4.19 11.29 4.58
C VAL A 147 3.71 11.73 3.21
N ASP A 148 2.78 10.96 2.64
CA ASP A 148 2.15 11.25 1.35
C ASP A 148 0.78 10.56 1.19
N SER A 149 0.02 11.00 0.18
CA SER A 149 -1.25 10.41 -0.27
C SER A 149 -1.31 10.44 -1.80
N VAL A 150 -1.12 9.27 -2.42
CA VAL A 150 -0.97 9.15 -3.88
C VAL A 150 -2.23 8.54 -4.50
N LYS A 151 -2.71 9.13 -5.59
CA LYS A 151 -3.75 8.55 -6.44
C LYS A 151 -3.17 8.13 -7.78
N LEU A 152 -3.21 6.83 -8.07
CA LEU A 152 -2.66 6.28 -9.31
C LEU A 152 -3.45 6.64 -10.58
N GLU A 153 -4.61 7.29 -10.45
CA GLU A 153 -5.37 7.80 -11.61
C GLU A 153 -4.77 9.07 -12.21
N ASP A 154 -4.04 9.86 -11.41
CA ASP A 154 -3.48 11.13 -11.86
C ASP A 154 -2.13 10.88 -12.54
N PRO A 155 -1.99 11.17 -13.85
CA PRO A 155 -0.72 10.99 -14.55
C PRO A 155 0.44 11.79 -13.94
N SER A 156 0.17 12.94 -13.29
CA SER A 156 1.24 13.67 -12.59
C SER A 156 1.68 12.95 -11.34
N ASP A 157 0.73 12.54 -10.48
CA ASP A 157 1.04 11.84 -9.23
C ASP A 157 1.71 10.48 -9.51
N THR A 158 1.32 9.83 -10.59
CA THR A 158 1.89 8.54 -10.99
C THR A 158 3.34 8.68 -11.45
N LEU A 159 3.68 9.74 -12.19
CA LEU A 159 5.06 9.96 -12.62
C LEU A 159 5.97 10.30 -11.43
N ASP A 160 5.49 11.17 -10.53
CA ASP A 160 6.26 11.57 -9.36
C ASP A 160 6.41 10.41 -8.36
N ALA A 161 5.38 9.56 -8.18
CA ALA A 161 5.45 8.41 -7.28
C ALA A 161 6.34 7.27 -7.78
N LEU A 162 6.65 7.22 -9.08
CA LEU A 162 7.59 6.23 -9.64
C LEU A 162 9.04 6.56 -9.29
N ASP A 163 9.37 7.85 -9.14
CA ASP A 163 10.67 8.29 -8.69
C ASP A 163 10.76 8.25 -7.15
N PRO A 164 11.92 7.87 -6.58
CA PRO A 164 12.10 7.89 -5.14
C PRO A 164 11.90 9.31 -4.58
N GLN A 165 10.98 9.43 -3.63
CA GLN A 165 10.71 10.66 -2.89
C GLN A 165 11.47 10.65 -1.58
N PHE A 166 12.22 11.71 -1.30
CA PHE A 166 13.02 11.85 -0.09
C PHE A 166 12.49 13.01 0.74
N VAL A 167 12.08 12.73 1.98
CA VAL A 167 11.54 13.75 2.89
C VAL A 167 12.12 13.57 4.29
N VAL A 168 12.14 14.65 5.07
CA VAL A 168 12.38 14.62 6.51
C VAL A 168 11.12 15.09 7.25
N ILE A 169 10.80 14.39 8.34
CA ILE A 169 9.62 14.66 9.16
C ILE A 169 10.04 15.01 10.58
N ALA A 170 9.52 16.09 11.14
CA ALA A 170 9.75 16.43 12.55
C ALA A 170 8.71 15.80 13.47
N LEU A 171 9.17 15.06 14.49
CA LEU A 171 8.34 14.40 15.50
C LEU A 171 8.67 14.89 16.91
N ARG A 172 7.76 14.66 17.87
CA ARG A 172 7.99 14.96 19.30
C ARG A 172 8.75 13.83 19.97
N GLY A 173 9.52 14.19 20.99
CA GLY A 173 10.30 13.24 21.78
C GLY A 173 11.62 12.89 21.11
N LYS A 174 12.55 12.37 21.91
CA LYS A 174 13.78 11.76 21.41
C LYS A 174 13.45 10.33 21.04
N LEU A 175 13.43 10.04 19.74
CA LEU A 175 13.01 8.76 19.20
C LEU A 175 14.22 7.90 18.85
N ALA A 176 14.02 6.59 18.95
CA ALA A 176 14.88 5.56 18.35
C ALA A 176 14.09 4.81 17.26
N PRO A 177 14.75 4.01 16.40
CA PRO A 177 14.07 3.21 15.39
C PRO A 177 12.95 2.31 15.96
N ASP A 178 13.13 1.76 17.17
CA ASP A 178 12.13 0.91 17.85
C ASP A 178 10.83 1.67 18.22
N ASP A 179 10.86 3.00 18.21
CA ASP A 179 9.69 3.83 18.49
C ASP A 179 8.87 4.13 17.22
N LEU A 180 9.38 3.76 16.03
CA LEU A 180 8.85 4.16 14.75
C LEU A 180 8.14 3.04 14.00
N ARG A 181 7.06 3.39 13.32
CA ARG A 181 6.31 2.52 12.42
C ARG A 181 5.92 3.25 11.15
N ILE A 182 5.90 2.55 10.03
CA ILE A 182 5.27 3.05 8.80
C ILE A 182 3.90 2.38 8.67
N GLU A 183 2.86 3.19 8.52
CA GLU A 183 1.50 2.75 8.24
C GLU A 183 1.21 3.02 6.76
N VAL A 184 0.92 1.97 5.98
CA VAL A 184 0.50 2.09 4.58
C VAL A 184 -0.96 1.66 4.49
N GLU A 185 -1.84 2.58 4.13
CA GLU A 185 -3.28 2.35 4.00
C GLU A 185 -3.72 2.32 2.55
N TYR A 186 -4.54 1.33 2.20
CA TYR A 186 -5.21 1.23 0.90
C TYR A 186 -6.60 0.59 1.07
N ASP A 187 -7.62 1.25 0.53
CA ASP A 187 -9.04 0.87 0.63
C ASP A 187 -9.47 0.51 2.07
N GLY A 188 -9.07 1.36 3.04
CA GLY A 188 -9.40 1.21 4.46
C GLY A 188 -8.66 0.12 5.22
N LEU A 189 -7.77 -0.66 4.59
CA LEU A 189 -6.86 -1.59 5.27
C LEU A 189 -5.50 -0.92 5.46
N THR A 190 -5.01 -0.90 6.70
CA THR A 190 -3.67 -0.42 7.05
C THR A 190 -2.74 -1.59 7.31
N GLN A 191 -1.61 -1.63 6.60
CA GLN A 191 -0.48 -2.50 6.90
C GLN A 191 0.56 -1.71 7.69
N VAL A 192 1.19 -2.34 8.68
CA VAL A 192 2.11 -1.67 9.61
C VAL A 192 3.49 -2.30 9.52
N VAL A 193 4.49 -1.49 9.19
CA VAL A 193 5.91 -1.88 9.17
C VAL A 193 6.58 -1.37 10.42
N ASP A 194 7.18 -2.26 11.20
CA ASP A 194 8.06 -1.92 12.31
C ASP A 194 9.43 -1.52 11.77
N VAL A 195 9.87 -0.28 12.02
CA VAL A 195 11.07 0.29 11.36
C VAL A 195 12.35 -0.43 11.80
N ALA A 196 12.46 -0.78 13.07
CA ALA A 196 13.68 -1.40 13.60
C ALA A 196 13.85 -2.85 13.14
N SER A 197 12.78 -3.65 13.17
CA SER A 197 12.85 -5.07 12.79
C SER A 197 12.61 -5.33 11.31
N GLY A 198 11.94 -4.41 10.61
CA GLY A 198 11.43 -4.63 9.25
C GLY A 198 10.22 -5.57 9.19
N THR A 199 9.65 -5.95 10.33
CA THR A 199 8.49 -6.85 10.36
C THR A 199 7.25 -6.12 9.86
N ILE A 200 6.46 -6.79 9.01
CA ILE A 200 5.20 -6.25 8.48
C ILE A 200 4.03 -6.99 9.13
N ASP A 201 3.15 -6.24 9.79
CA ASP A 201 1.79 -6.69 10.12
C ASP A 201 0.86 -6.34 8.94
N ALA A 202 0.62 -7.34 8.09
CA ALA A 202 -0.18 -7.19 6.88
C ALA A 202 -1.69 -7.42 7.12
N GLY A 203 -2.08 -7.98 8.28
CA GLY A 203 -3.48 -8.36 8.55
C GLY A 203 -4.12 -9.15 7.40
N ALA A 204 -5.26 -8.66 6.88
CA ALA A 204 -5.96 -9.29 5.76
C ALA A 204 -5.15 -9.31 4.44
N ALA A 205 -4.12 -8.47 4.30
CA ALA A 205 -3.23 -8.43 3.14
C ALA A 205 -2.12 -9.50 3.19
N GLN A 206 -2.03 -10.33 4.24
CA GLN A 206 -0.98 -11.34 4.40
C GLN A 206 -0.82 -12.23 3.14
N ALA A 207 -1.91 -12.58 2.48
CA ALA A 207 -1.89 -13.41 1.27
C ALA A 207 -1.24 -12.74 0.04
N LEU A 208 -0.97 -11.42 0.06
CA LEU A 208 -0.16 -10.76 -0.96
C LEU A 208 1.32 -11.16 -0.88
N TYR A 209 1.80 -11.54 0.30
CA TYR A 209 3.19 -11.92 0.56
C TYR A 209 3.45 -13.42 0.36
N GLU A 210 2.41 -14.18 0.03
CA GLU A 210 2.48 -15.61 -0.22
C GLU A 210 2.41 -15.88 -1.73
N PRO A 211 2.98 -17.00 -2.21
CA PRO A 211 2.78 -17.42 -3.59
C PRO A 211 1.30 -17.52 -3.94
N GLN A 212 0.90 -16.91 -5.05
CA GLN A 212 -0.49 -16.93 -5.49
C GLN A 212 -0.96 -18.35 -5.78
N ARG A 213 -2.12 -18.72 -5.23
CA ARG A 213 -2.70 -20.06 -5.39
C ARG A 213 -3.68 -20.10 -6.57
N HIS A 214 -3.42 -21.00 -7.50
CA HIS A 214 -4.24 -21.22 -8.69
C HIS A 214 -4.78 -22.65 -8.71
N TYR A 215 -5.98 -22.79 -9.29
CA TYR A 215 -6.64 -24.08 -9.48
C TYR A 215 -7.16 -24.19 -10.90
N ASP A 216 -6.81 -25.28 -11.57
CA ASP A 216 -7.25 -25.58 -12.92
C ASP A 216 -8.50 -26.48 -12.92
N ALA A 217 -9.47 -26.08 -13.74
CA ALA A 217 -10.69 -26.83 -14.01
C ALA A 217 -10.55 -27.79 -15.20
N GLY A 218 -9.41 -27.74 -15.92
CA GLY A 218 -9.08 -28.56 -17.08
C GLY A 218 -9.71 -28.05 -18.38
N CYS A 219 -10.06 -26.77 -18.47
CA CYS A 219 -10.65 -26.15 -19.66
C CYS A 219 -10.35 -24.65 -19.77
N ALA A 220 -9.09 -24.29 -19.51
CA ALA A 220 -8.61 -22.91 -19.62
C ALA A 220 -8.41 -22.46 -21.06
N GLU A 221 -8.07 -23.39 -21.96
CA GLU A 221 -7.86 -23.14 -23.40
C GLU A 221 -9.16 -23.36 -24.18
N VAL A 222 -9.31 -22.68 -25.33
CA VAL A 222 -10.51 -22.78 -26.17
C VAL A 222 -10.64 -24.17 -26.78
N GLU A 223 -9.51 -24.82 -27.01
CA GLU A 223 -9.39 -26.18 -27.52
C GLU A 223 -9.88 -27.24 -26.50
N ASP A 224 -9.91 -26.91 -25.21
CA ASP A 224 -10.26 -27.82 -24.10
C ASP A 224 -11.74 -27.71 -23.65
N ASP A 225 -12.58 -27.00 -24.42
CA ASP A 225 -13.99 -26.69 -24.17
C ASP A 225 -14.68 -27.52 -23.07
N CYS A 226 -15.07 -26.86 -21.97
CA CYS A 226 -15.81 -27.50 -20.89
C CYS A 226 -17.19 -27.95 -21.39
N ASN A 227 -17.30 -29.24 -21.70
CA ASN A 227 -18.54 -29.85 -22.15
C ASN A 227 -19.64 -29.74 -21.09
N VAL A 228 -20.79 -29.21 -21.50
CA VAL A 228 -21.99 -29.20 -20.65
C VAL A 228 -22.84 -30.44 -20.94
N VAL A 229 -23.49 -30.97 -19.91
CA VAL A 229 -24.41 -32.11 -20.02
C VAL A 229 -25.84 -31.68 -19.70
N ALA A 230 -26.81 -32.48 -20.15
CA ALA A 230 -28.20 -32.32 -19.76
C ALA A 230 -28.35 -32.30 -18.22
N ALA A 231 -29.09 -31.32 -17.69
CA ALA A 231 -29.23 -31.15 -16.25
C ALA A 231 -29.98 -32.30 -15.58
N ARG A 232 -30.88 -32.98 -16.32
CA ARG A 232 -31.67 -34.12 -15.84
C ARG A 232 -31.47 -35.34 -16.74
N PRO A 233 -31.26 -36.53 -16.16
CA PRO A 233 -31.27 -37.77 -16.93
C PRO A 233 -32.57 -37.91 -17.72
N GLY A 234 -32.47 -38.36 -18.98
CA GLY A 234 -33.63 -38.63 -19.83
C GLY A 234 -34.32 -37.40 -20.43
N GLN A 235 -33.74 -36.20 -20.35
CA GLN A 235 -34.22 -35.04 -21.12
C GLN A 235 -34.36 -35.40 -22.61
N ALA A 236 -35.42 -34.91 -23.23
CA ALA A 236 -35.71 -35.16 -24.65
C ALA A 236 -34.67 -34.52 -25.58
N LEU A 237 -34.04 -33.45 -25.11
CA LEU A 237 -33.04 -32.66 -25.80
C LEU A 237 -31.69 -32.81 -25.08
N LEU A 238 -30.62 -32.98 -25.85
CA LEU A 238 -29.25 -33.06 -25.38
C LEU A 238 -28.45 -31.86 -25.89
N PRO A 239 -27.54 -31.28 -25.09
CA PRO A 239 -26.65 -30.23 -25.58
C PRO A 239 -25.70 -30.81 -26.63
N ALA A 240 -25.51 -30.08 -27.74
CA ALA A 240 -24.57 -30.42 -28.80
C ALA A 240 -23.81 -29.16 -29.23
N GLY A 241 -22.48 -29.19 -29.12
CA GLY A 241 -21.63 -28.03 -29.40
C GLY A 241 -21.86 -26.84 -28.48
N ALA A 242 -22.42 -27.05 -27.28
CA ALA A 242 -22.53 -26.03 -26.25
C ALA A 242 -21.41 -26.23 -25.21
N GLY A 243 -20.67 -25.17 -24.90
CA GLY A 243 -19.50 -25.23 -24.02
C GLY A 243 -19.13 -23.87 -23.45
N PHE A 244 -18.08 -23.86 -22.65
CA PHE A 244 -17.46 -22.65 -22.13
C PHE A 244 -15.98 -22.92 -21.83
N THR A 245 -15.16 -21.88 -21.73
CA THR A 245 -13.87 -21.97 -21.04
C THR A 245 -13.97 -21.36 -19.66
N ALA A 246 -13.11 -21.83 -18.76
CA ALA A 246 -12.91 -21.27 -17.44
C ALA A 246 -11.41 -21.06 -17.23
N SER A 247 -10.99 -19.81 -16.96
CA SER A 247 -9.61 -19.55 -16.55
C SER A 247 -9.25 -20.34 -15.30
N TYR A 248 -7.97 -20.30 -14.90
CA TYR A 248 -7.61 -20.69 -13.55
C TYR A 248 -8.48 -19.94 -12.53
N LEU A 249 -8.93 -20.69 -11.54
CA LEU A 249 -9.51 -20.12 -10.34
C LEU A 249 -8.35 -19.64 -9.47
N THR A 250 -8.31 -18.34 -9.24
CA THR A 250 -7.21 -17.69 -8.51
C THR A 250 -7.70 -17.22 -7.15
N LEU A 251 -6.93 -17.52 -6.11
CA LEU A 251 -7.17 -17.00 -4.76
C LEU A 251 -6.43 -15.68 -4.56
N TYR A 252 -7.10 -14.68 -4.00
CA TYR A 252 -6.54 -13.34 -3.78
C TYR A 252 -7.24 -12.61 -2.61
N PRO A 253 -6.54 -11.72 -1.88
CA PRO A 253 -7.11 -11.07 -0.70
C PRO A 253 -7.98 -9.84 -1.01
N TYR A 254 -7.88 -9.27 -2.21
CA TYR A 254 -8.60 -8.03 -2.57
C TYR A 254 -9.33 -8.14 -3.90
N ASP A 255 -10.63 -7.86 -3.91
CA ASP A 255 -11.41 -7.74 -5.12
C ASP A 255 -11.88 -6.29 -5.30
N SER A 256 -11.39 -5.63 -6.34
CA SER A 256 -12.11 -4.64 -7.14
C SER A 256 -13.48 -4.12 -6.69
N ASP A 257 -14.47 -5.01 -6.71
CA ASP A 257 -15.89 -4.67 -6.59
C ASP A 257 -16.39 -4.97 -5.16
N LEU A 258 -15.59 -5.67 -4.35
CA LEU A 258 -15.95 -6.18 -3.03
C LEU A 258 -14.99 -5.74 -1.92
N GLY A 259 -13.87 -5.10 -2.25
CA GLY A 259 -12.81 -4.70 -1.33
C GLY A 259 -11.97 -5.88 -0.82
N TRP A 260 -11.37 -5.67 0.36
CA TRP A 260 -10.64 -6.70 1.09
C TRP A 260 -11.55 -7.84 1.56
N ALA A 261 -11.04 -9.07 1.48
CA ALA A 261 -11.68 -10.21 2.12
C ALA A 261 -11.57 -10.08 3.65
N ASP A 262 -12.57 -10.61 4.36
CA ASP A 262 -12.56 -10.70 5.82
C ASP A 262 -11.32 -11.50 6.31
N GLU A 263 -10.84 -11.22 7.53
CA GLU A 263 -9.77 -12.00 8.15
C GLU A 263 -10.09 -13.51 8.14
N GLY A 264 -9.11 -14.32 7.75
CA GLY A 264 -9.27 -15.77 7.57
C GLY A 264 -10.01 -16.18 6.29
N SER A 265 -10.35 -15.25 5.40
CA SER A 265 -10.98 -15.51 4.10
C SER A 265 -10.15 -14.96 2.93
N LEU A 266 -10.40 -15.51 1.75
CA LEU A 266 -9.92 -14.98 0.46
C LEU A 266 -11.08 -14.92 -0.54
N TRP A 267 -10.88 -14.12 -1.57
CA TRP A 267 -11.68 -14.19 -2.79
C TRP A 267 -11.13 -15.29 -3.69
N ALA A 268 -12.04 -15.99 -4.37
CA ALA A 268 -11.74 -16.92 -5.44
C ALA A 268 -12.40 -16.42 -6.72
N GLY A 269 -11.62 -15.95 -7.68
CA GLY A 269 -12.11 -15.42 -8.95
C GLY A 269 -11.84 -16.36 -10.12
N VAL A 270 -12.79 -16.42 -11.05
CA VAL A 270 -12.67 -17.16 -12.31
C VAL A 270 -13.26 -16.34 -13.45
N LEU A 271 -12.54 -16.25 -14.57
CA LEU A 271 -13.02 -15.69 -15.82
C LEU A 271 -13.64 -16.80 -16.68
N LEU A 272 -14.76 -16.49 -17.30
CA LEU A 272 -15.56 -17.44 -18.05
C LEU A 272 -15.88 -16.85 -19.42
N GLN A 273 -15.80 -17.68 -20.44
CA GLN A 273 -16.26 -17.35 -21.78
C GLN A 273 -17.22 -18.44 -22.27
N MET A 274 -18.47 -18.04 -22.51
CA MET A 274 -19.53 -18.96 -22.91
C MET A 274 -19.68 -18.96 -24.42
N PHE A 275 -19.66 -20.15 -25.01
CA PHE A 275 -19.87 -20.34 -26.43
C PHE A 275 -21.33 -20.66 -26.74
N GLY A 276 -21.77 -20.25 -27.94
CA GLY A 276 -23.06 -20.68 -28.46
C GLY A 276 -23.03 -22.19 -28.77
N GLY A 277 -24.19 -22.75 -29.06
CA GLY A 277 -24.32 -24.15 -29.42
C GLY A 277 -25.72 -24.46 -29.93
N TYR A 278 -26.02 -25.75 -30.06
CA TYR A 278 -27.34 -26.25 -30.40
C TYR A 278 -27.74 -27.38 -29.44
N ALA A 279 -28.97 -27.82 -29.57
CA ALA A 279 -29.47 -29.01 -28.90
C ALA A 279 -29.90 -30.03 -29.95
N GLU A 280 -29.81 -31.31 -29.64
CA GLU A 280 -30.31 -32.39 -30.50
C GLU A 280 -31.39 -33.18 -29.77
N ASP A 281 -32.44 -33.58 -30.50
CA ASP A 281 -33.38 -34.60 -30.01
C ASP A 281 -32.91 -36.02 -30.36
N ARG A 282 -33.69 -37.03 -29.94
CA ARG A 282 -33.38 -38.44 -30.23
C ARG A 282 -33.47 -38.83 -31.71
N ALA A 283 -34.14 -38.03 -32.53
CA ALA A 283 -34.26 -38.24 -33.96
C ALA A 283 -33.10 -37.59 -34.73
N GLY A 284 -32.20 -36.87 -34.05
CA GLY A 284 -31.08 -36.16 -34.67
C GLY A 284 -31.47 -34.79 -35.22
N ASN A 285 -32.64 -34.25 -34.87
CA ASN A 285 -33.00 -32.89 -35.25
C ASN A 285 -32.24 -31.90 -34.36
N SER A 286 -31.58 -30.91 -34.98
CA SER A 286 -30.83 -29.89 -34.28
C SER A 286 -31.66 -28.61 -34.08
N PHE A 287 -31.56 -28.01 -32.90
CA PHE A 287 -32.26 -26.80 -32.52
C PHE A 287 -31.26 -25.75 -32.01
N TYR A 288 -31.22 -24.59 -32.67
CA TYR A 288 -30.32 -23.51 -32.26
C TYR A 288 -30.74 -22.89 -30.93
N ILE A 289 -29.75 -22.53 -30.11
CA ILE A 289 -29.97 -21.72 -28.91
C ILE A 289 -30.21 -20.27 -29.32
N THR A 290 -31.40 -19.74 -29.02
CA THR A 290 -31.78 -18.35 -29.34
C THR A 290 -31.61 -17.40 -28.17
N ARG A 291 -31.61 -17.95 -26.94
CA ARG A 291 -31.41 -17.18 -25.71
C ARG A 291 -30.82 -18.04 -24.62
N GLN A 292 -29.92 -17.46 -23.84
CA GLN A 292 -29.32 -18.07 -22.67
C GLN A 292 -29.79 -17.34 -21.40
N SER A 293 -30.14 -18.09 -20.35
CA SER A 293 -30.32 -17.50 -19.01
C SER A 293 -28.98 -17.06 -18.44
N GLY A 294 -28.99 -16.18 -17.43
CA GLY A 294 -27.79 -15.96 -16.62
C GLY A 294 -27.31 -17.29 -16.01
N PRO A 295 -26.03 -17.66 -16.16
CA PRO A 295 -25.50 -18.88 -15.57
C PRO A 295 -25.43 -18.79 -14.05
N LEU A 296 -25.65 -19.92 -13.40
CA LEU A 296 -25.51 -20.10 -11.96
C LEU A 296 -24.25 -20.92 -11.69
N PHE A 297 -23.36 -20.36 -10.89
CA PHE A 297 -22.12 -21.00 -10.49
C PHE A 297 -22.08 -21.25 -8.99
N THR A 298 -21.48 -22.37 -8.60
CA THR A 298 -21.16 -22.68 -7.21
C THR A 298 -19.75 -23.22 -7.09
N LEU A 299 -19.06 -22.86 -6.01
CA LEU A 299 -17.75 -23.39 -5.63
C LEU A 299 -17.92 -24.25 -4.38
N ASP A 300 -17.66 -25.55 -4.49
CA ASP A 300 -17.92 -26.52 -3.41
C ASP A 300 -19.37 -26.46 -2.88
N GLY A 301 -20.32 -26.19 -3.76
CA GLY A 301 -21.74 -26.01 -3.43
C GLY A 301 -22.11 -24.64 -2.86
N ARG A 302 -21.15 -23.77 -2.52
CA ARG A 302 -21.39 -22.37 -2.11
C ARG A 302 -21.69 -21.50 -3.33
N ARG A 303 -22.68 -20.60 -3.22
CA ARG A 303 -23.02 -19.67 -4.31
C ARG A 303 -21.96 -18.59 -4.47
N ALA A 304 -21.79 -18.11 -5.70
CA ALA A 304 -21.01 -16.91 -5.97
C ALA A 304 -21.55 -15.71 -5.18
N VAL A 305 -20.63 -14.87 -4.68
CA VAL A 305 -20.96 -13.61 -4.01
C VAL A 305 -21.09 -12.47 -5.02
N HIS A 306 -20.38 -12.58 -6.14
CA HIS A 306 -20.41 -11.58 -7.20
C HIS A 306 -20.36 -12.22 -8.58
N ARG A 307 -21.04 -11.59 -9.55
CA ARG A 307 -21.06 -11.99 -10.96
C ARG A 307 -21.07 -10.74 -11.83
N GLN A 308 -20.13 -10.66 -12.75
CA GLN A 308 -19.98 -9.52 -13.65
C GLN A 308 -20.17 -9.99 -15.10
N ARG A 309 -21.01 -9.28 -15.88
CA ARG A 309 -21.25 -9.54 -17.32
C ARG A 309 -21.78 -10.96 -17.66
N LEU A 310 -22.39 -11.65 -16.69
CA LEU A 310 -22.97 -12.99 -16.84
C LEU A 310 -24.49 -13.00 -16.65
N ASN A 311 -25.19 -12.07 -17.33
CA ASN A 311 -26.65 -11.91 -17.21
C ASN A 311 -27.44 -12.82 -18.17
N GLY A 312 -26.76 -13.53 -19.07
CA GLY A 312 -27.37 -14.23 -20.20
C GLY A 312 -27.72 -13.26 -21.34
N GLY A 313 -28.33 -13.76 -22.40
CA GLY A 313 -28.60 -12.95 -23.59
C GLY A 313 -28.80 -13.77 -24.86
N ARG A 314 -28.67 -13.12 -26.02
CA ARG A 314 -28.73 -13.77 -27.35
C ARG A 314 -27.35 -14.03 -27.95
N SER A 315 -26.30 -13.46 -27.37
CA SER A 315 -24.92 -13.58 -27.83
C SER A 315 -24.10 -14.45 -26.88
N THR A 316 -22.87 -14.77 -27.30
CA THR A 316 -21.80 -15.20 -26.40
C THR A 316 -21.67 -14.20 -25.25
N THR A 317 -21.38 -14.72 -24.05
CA THR A 317 -21.17 -13.90 -22.85
C THR A 317 -19.86 -14.28 -22.22
N SER A 318 -19.03 -13.28 -21.96
CA SER A 318 -17.81 -13.43 -21.17
C SER A 318 -17.93 -12.59 -19.91
N GLY A 319 -17.41 -13.10 -18.80
CA GLY A 319 -17.50 -12.40 -17.53
C GLY A 319 -16.74 -13.09 -16.41
N ARG A 320 -16.96 -12.58 -15.20
CA ARG A 320 -16.23 -12.99 -14.00
C ARG A 320 -17.21 -13.47 -12.93
N VAL A 321 -16.80 -14.49 -12.20
CA VAL A 321 -17.50 -14.95 -10.99
C VAL A 321 -16.53 -14.92 -9.83
N VAL A 322 -16.99 -14.44 -8.68
CA VAL A 322 -16.21 -14.38 -7.45
C VAL A 322 -16.93 -15.14 -6.34
N PHE A 323 -16.17 -15.91 -5.56
CA PHE A 323 -16.62 -16.64 -4.38
C PHE A 323 -15.80 -16.21 -3.17
N ARG A 324 -16.37 -16.35 -1.98
CA ARG A 324 -15.61 -16.30 -0.72
C ARG A 324 -15.17 -17.70 -0.33
N VAL A 325 -13.90 -17.87 0.02
CA VAL A 325 -13.32 -19.11 0.51
C VAL A 325 -12.54 -18.86 1.79
N ASP A 326 -12.43 -19.88 2.64
CA ASP A 326 -11.58 -19.80 3.83
C ASP A 326 -10.11 -19.88 3.40
N VAL A 327 -9.21 -19.16 4.07
CA VAL A 327 -7.80 -19.05 3.67
C VAL A 327 -7.09 -20.41 3.58
N ASP A 328 -7.46 -21.36 4.44
CA ASP A 328 -6.89 -22.71 4.48
C ASP A 328 -7.63 -23.73 3.60
N ALA A 329 -8.77 -23.34 2.99
CA ALA A 329 -9.59 -24.25 2.21
C ALA A 329 -9.09 -24.34 0.76
N ALA A 330 -8.68 -25.53 0.33
CA ALA A 330 -8.46 -25.81 -1.09
C ALA A 330 -9.80 -26.03 -1.81
N PRO A 331 -10.16 -25.20 -2.80
CA PRO A 331 -11.37 -25.40 -3.60
C PRO A 331 -11.30 -26.72 -4.38
N ARG A 332 -12.41 -27.47 -4.46
CA ARG A 332 -12.44 -28.83 -5.03
C ARG A 332 -13.29 -28.96 -6.28
N GLU A 333 -14.38 -28.23 -6.37
CA GLU A 333 -15.31 -28.34 -7.50
C GLU A 333 -15.95 -27.00 -7.86
N LEU A 334 -15.80 -26.60 -9.13
CA LEU A 334 -16.60 -25.56 -9.75
C LEU A 334 -17.78 -26.20 -10.47
N ALA A 335 -19.01 -25.85 -10.07
CA ALA A 335 -20.22 -26.34 -10.73
C ALA A 335 -20.99 -25.21 -11.41
N PHE A 336 -21.58 -25.56 -12.54
CA PHE A 336 -22.29 -24.66 -13.45
C PHE A 336 -23.68 -25.19 -13.76
N ARG A 337 -24.67 -24.29 -13.85
CA ARG A 337 -26.02 -24.58 -14.34
C ARG A 337 -26.55 -23.42 -15.17
N GLN A 338 -27.25 -23.74 -16.25
CA GLN A 338 -27.89 -22.74 -17.11
C GLN A 338 -29.11 -23.31 -17.81
N VAL A 339 -29.99 -22.43 -18.28
CA VAL A 339 -31.14 -22.78 -19.11
C VAL A 339 -31.03 -22.07 -20.45
N PHE A 340 -31.09 -22.85 -21.53
CA PHE A 340 -31.16 -22.37 -22.91
C PHE A 340 -32.60 -22.36 -23.39
N THR A 341 -32.97 -21.34 -24.16
CA THR A 341 -34.20 -21.28 -24.95
C THR A 341 -33.85 -21.59 -26.39
N LEU A 342 -34.58 -22.52 -27.00
CA LEU A 342 -34.32 -23.01 -28.35
C LEU A 342 -35.22 -22.32 -29.37
N ALA A 343 -34.80 -22.33 -30.64
CA ALA A 343 -35.57 -21.79 -31.75
C ALA A 343 -36.89 -22.53 -31.98
N GLU A 344 -37.78 -21.93 -32.77
CA GLU A 344 -38.98 -22.59 -33.33
C GLU A 344 -39.95 -23.19 -32.29
N GLY A 345 -39.91 -22.69 -31.06
CA GLY A 345 -40.77 -23.21 -29.98
C GLY A 345 -40.38 -24.59 -29.49
N ALA A 346 -39.17 -25.08 -29.81
CA ALA A 346 -38.65 -26.38 -29.35
C ALA A 346 -38.47 -26.47 -27.82
N GLY A 347 -38.69 -25.37 -27.11
CA GLY A 347 -38.76 -25.31 -25.65
C GLY A 347 -37.45 -24.85 -25.02
N THR A 348 -37.14 -25.43 -23.86
CA THR A 348 -35.96 -25.05 -23.06
C THR A 348 -35.10 -26.26 -22.73
N LEU A 349 -33.78 -26.08 -22.79
CA LEU A 349 -32.79 -27.07 -22.39
C LEU A 349 -32.06 -26.59 -21.13
N SER A 350 -32.23 -27.30 -20.01
CA SER A 350 -31.39 -27.08 -18.82
C SER A 350 -30.10 -27.89 -18.95
N VAL A 351 -28.96 -27.23 -18.75
CA VAL A 351 -27.62 -27.84 -18.79
C VAL A 351 -26.88 -27.66 -17.47
N ARG A 352 -25.86 -28.49 -17.26
CA ARG A 352 -24.95 -28.40 -16.11
C ARG A 352 -23.53 -28.86 -16.47
N ALA A 353 -22.56 -28.41 -15.70
CA ALA A 353 -21.21 -28.96 -15.66
C ALA A 353 -20.72 -29.04 -14.20
N ARG A 354 -19.79 -29.96 -13.94
CA ARG A 354 -19.09 -30.10 -12.66
C ARG A 354 -17.63 -30.32 -12.97
N LEU A 355 -16.78 -29.39 -12.56
CA LEU A 355 -15.39 -29.32 -12.93
C LEU A 355 -14.55 -29.56 -11.67
N PRO A 356 -13.86 -30.72 -11.56
CA PRO A 356 -12.93 -30.94 -10.46
C PRO A 356 -11.78 -29.95 -10.60
N LEU A 357 -11.42 -29.30 -9.50
CA LEU A 357 -10.34 -28.34 -9.44
C LEU A 357 -9.06 -29.03 -8.96
N ARG A 358 -7.95 -28.73 -9.63
CA ARG A 358 -6.61 -29.24 -9.28
C ARG A 358 -5.68 -28.07 -9.01
N PRO A 359 -4.89 -28.11 -7.92
CA PRO A 359 -3.90 -27.07 -7.68
C PRO A 359 -2.90 -27.04 -8.84
N VAL A 360 -2.51 -25.83 -9.22
CA VAL A 360 -1.42 -25.58 -10.17
C VAL A 360 -0.35 -24.80 -9.42
N ASP A 361 0.89 -25.27 -9.50
CA ASP A 361 2.02 -24.54 -8.93
C ASP A 361 2.17 -23.22 -9.68
N GLY A 362 2.11 -22.10 -8.95
CA GLY A 362 2.42 -20.78 -9.51
C GLY A 362 3.90 -20.75 -9.91
N ASN A 363 4.17 -20.44 -11.18
CA ASN A 363 5.53 -20.19 -11.67
C ASN A 363 6.05 -18.83 -11.23
#